data_AF-A0A0Q0XVE5-F1
#
_entry.id   AF-A0A0Q0XVE5-F1
#
_cell.length_a   1.000
_cell.length_b   1.000
_cell.length_c   1.000
_cell.angle_alpha   90.00
_cell.angle_beta   90.00
_cell.angle_gamma   90.00
#
_symmetry.space_group_name_H-M   'P 1'
#
loop_
_entity.id
_entity.type
_entity.pdbx_description
1 polymer ?
#
loop_
_entity_poly.entity_id
_entity_poly.type
_entity_poly.pdbx_seq_one_letter_code
_entity_poly.pdbx_strand_id
1 'polypeptide(L)' 'MKKVVEKRSLISVLSIGFSCGLLIAVGMALWDYFDNEPFQLTQFLFYMIFFGFFMGFSSRHKITKI' A
#
# COMPACT_ATOMS: atom_id res chain seq x y z
N MET A 1 26.08 16.69 -3.88
CA MET A 1 24.64 16.61 -3.56
C MET A 1 24.46 16.05 -2.15
N LYS A 2 23.89 16.81 -1.23
CA LYS A 2 23.70 16.38 0.17
C LYS A 2 22.31 15.72 0.25
N LYS A 3 22.23 14.46 0.68
CA LYS A 3 20.95 13.76 0.87
C LYS A 3 20.46 14.02 2.29
N VAL A 4 19.30 14.65 2.45
CA VAL A 4 18.63 14.76 3.75
C VAL A 4 17.56 13.67 3.81
N VAL A 5 17.65 12.79 4.81
CA VAL A 5 16.66 11.73 5.04
C VAL A 5 15.71 12.23 6.12
N GLU A 6 14.50 12.60 5.72
CA GLU A 6 13.43 12.95 6.65
C GLU A 6 12.53 11.73 6.89
N LYS A 7 12.23 11.46 8.16
CA LYS A 7 11.24 10.44 8.54
C LYS A 7 9.84 11.04 8.40
N ARG A 8 8.96 10.40 7.63
CA ARG A 8 7.53 10.80 7.59
C ARG A 8 6.86 10.49 8.92
N SER A 9 5.86 11.29 9.27
CA SER A 9 4.96 11.02 10.40
C SER A 9 4.26 9.67 10.21
N LEU A 10 4.07 8.94 11.32
CA LEU A 10 3.41 7.63 11.31
C LEU A 10 2.00 7.70 10.73
N ILE A 11 1.28 8.81 10.93
CA ILE A 11 -0.06 9.01 10.36
C ILE A 11 -0.01 9.05 8.83
N SER A 12 0.99 9.73 8.27
CA SER A 12 1.17 9.80 6.82
C SER A 12 1.55 8.43 6.25
N VAL A 13 2.43 7.70 6.95
CA VAL A 13 2.82 6.33 6.59
C VAL A 13 1.60 5.40 6.58
N LEU A 14 0.77 5.47 7.62
CA LEU A 14 -0.44 4.66 7.75
C LEU A 14 -1.46 5.00 6.65
N SER A 15 -1.66 6.30 6.37
CA SER A 15 -2.56 6.75 5.30
C SER A 15 -2.11 6.28 3.93
N ILE A 16 -0.82 6.37 3.61
CA ILE A 16 -0.28 5.87 2.33
C ILE A 16 -0.42 4.36 2.23
N GLY A 17 -0.07 3.64 3.30
CA GLY A 17 -0.23 2.18 3.36
C GLY A 17 -1.69 1.77 3.15
N PHE A 18 -2.63 2.39 3.86
CA PHE A 18 -4.05 2.10 3.74
C PHE A 18 -4.58 2.38 2.33
N SER A 19 -4.26 3.54 1.75
CA SER A 19 -4.69 3.89 0.39
C SER A 19 -4.09 2.95 -0.66
N CYS A 20 -2.80 2.61 -0.57
CA CYS A 20 -2.17 1.67 -1.51
C CYS A 20 -2.73 0.25 -1.35
N GLY A 21 -2.86 -0.25 -0.13
CA GLY A 21 -3.41 -1.58 0.14
C GLY A 21 -4.85 -1.71 -0.36
N LEU A 22 -5.68 -0.69 -0.14
CA LEU A 22 -7.06 -0.67 -0.61
C LEU A 22 -7.13 -0.62 -2.14
N LEU A 23 -6.31 0.19 -2.81
CA LEU A 23 -6.24 0.22 -4.27
C LEU A 23 -5.86 -1.14 -4.88
N ILE A 24 -4.86 -1.81 -4.31
CA ILE A 24 -4.44 -3.14 -4.78
C ILE A 24 -5.54 -4.18 -4.52
N ALA A 25 -6.10 -4.22 -3.31
CA ALA A 25 -7.13 -5.20 -2.97
C ALA A 25 -8.40 -5.03 -3.81
N VAL A 26 -8.83 -3.79 -4.06
CA VAL A 26 -9.94 -3.49 -4.98
C VAL A 26 -9.58 -3.86 -6.40
N GLY A 27 -8.36 -3.57 -6.87
CA GLY A 27 -7.90 -3.95 -8.20
C GLY A 27 -7.93 -5.47 -8.41
N MET A 28 -7.48 -6.24 -7.43
CA MET A 28 -7.55 -7.72 -7.47
C MET A 28 -8.99 -8.21 -7.44
N ALA A 29 -9.85 -7.65 -6.57
CA ALA A 29 -11.27 -8.02 -6.54
C ALA A 29 -12.00 -7.71 -7.86
N LEU A 30 -11.62 -6.61 -8.52
CA LEU A 30 -12.15 -6.25 -9.83
C LEU A 30 -11.65 -7.22 -10.91
N TRP A 31 -10.39 -7.63 -10.82
CA TRP A 31 -9.79 -8.62 -11.71
C TRP A 31 -10.48 -9.97 -11.59
N ASP A 32 -10.66 -10.46 -10.37
CA ASP A 32 -11.38 -11.72 -10.07
C ASP A 32 -12.80 -11.68 -10.65
N TYR A 33 -13.48 -10.52 -10.60
CA TYR A 33 -14.79 -10.32 -11.22
C TYR A 33 -14.75 -10.48 -12.76
N PHE A 34 -13.71 -10.00 -13.43
CA PHE A 34 -13.55 -10.16 -14.89
C PHE A 34 -13.21 -11.61 -15.28
N ASP A 35 -12.47 -12.33 -14.44
CA ASP A 35 -12.09 -13.72 -14.67
C ASP A 35 -13.16 -14.73 -14.23
N ASN A 36 -14.33 -14.26 -13.77
CA ASN A 36 -15.42 -15.06 -13.19
C ASN A 36 -14.98 -15.89 -11.97
N GLU A 37 -13.94 -15.46 -11.26
CA GLU A 37 -13.55 -16.08 -10.00
C GLU A 37 -14.46 -15.60 -8.86
N PRO A 38 -14.82 -16.49 -7.91
CA PRO A 38 -15.61 -16.09 -6.75
C PRO A 38 -14.80 -15.13 -5.88
N PHE A 39 -15.44 -14.07 -5.39
CA PHE A 39 -14.79 -13.12 -4.48
C PHE A 39 -14.32 -13.82 -3.20
N GLN A 40 -13.02 -13.81 -2.96
CA GLN A 40 -12.39 -14.38 -1.76
C GLN A 40 -12.00 -13.29 -0.77
N LEU A 41 -12.79 -13.14 0.29
CA LEU A 41 -12.57 -12.13 1.34
C LEU A 41 -11.20 -12.29 2.04
N THR A 42 -10.73 -13.53 2.20
CA THR A 42 -9.41 -13.83 2.78
C THR A 42 -8.28 -13.29 1.91
N GLN A 43 -8.36 -13.50 0.59
CA GLN A 43 -7.39 -12.99 -0.39
C GLN A 43 -7.40 -11.45 -0.42
N PHE A 44 -8.59 -10.85 -0.39
CA PHE A 44 -8.75 -9.40 -0.33
C PHE A 44 -8.06 -8.79 0.89
N LEU A 45 -8.34 -9.32 2.08
CA LEU A 45 -7.72 -8.84 3.32
C LEU A 45 -6.20 -9.07 3.33
N PHE A 46 -5.75 -10.22 2.81
CA PHE A 46 -4.32 -10.49 2.68
C PHE A 46 -3.62 -9.45 1.81
N TYR A 47 -4.14 -9.17 0.61
CA TYR A 47 -3.56 -8.16 -0.26
C TYR A 47 -3.61 -6.76 0.35
N MET A 48 -4.73 -6.38 0.97
CA MET A 48 -4.86 -5.08 1.62
C MET A 48 -3.82 -4.88 2.72
N ILE A 49 -3.68 -5.85 3.62
CA ILE A 49 -2.76 -5.78 4.76
C ILE A 49 -1.31 -5.89 4.29
N PHE A 50 -1.00 -6.87 3.45
CA PHE A 50 0.37 -7.12 3.00
C PHE A 50 0.89 -5.94 2.18
N PHE A 51 0.21 -5.57 1.08
CA PHE A 51 0.66 -4.43 0.27
C PHE A 51 0.59 -3.11 1.03
N GLY A 52 -0.43 -2.90 1.86
CA GLY A 52 -0.54 -1.69 2.65
C GLY A 52 0.59 -1.52 3.66
N PHE A 53 0.96 -2.60 4.36
CA PHE A 53 2.08 -2.60 5.30
C PHE A 53 3.41 -2.33 4.59
N PHE A 54 3.70 -3.05 3.51
CA PHE A 54 4.95 -2.90 2.77
C PHE A 54 5.06 -1.51 2.10
N MET A 55 3.99 -0.98 1.51
CA MET A 55 4.01 0.35 0.90
C MET A 55 4.10 1.47 1.93
N GLY A 56 3.41 1.34 3.07
CA GLY A 56 3.57 2.25 4.19
C GLY A 56 5.03 2.26 4.67
N PHE A 57 5.59 1.08 4.95
CA PHE A 57 6.96 0.95 5.43
C PHE A 57 7.99 1.50 4.43
N SER A 58 7.84 1.19 3.14
CA SER A 58 8.67 1.73 2.06
C SER A 58 8.63 3.26 2.01
N SER A 59 7.45 3.84 2.27
CA SER A 59 7.23 5.30 2.25
C SER A 59 7.74 6.03 3.50
N ARG A 60 8.28 5.31 4.49
CA ARG A 60 8.72 5.88 5.78
C ARG A 60 9.85 6.90 5.63
N HIS A 61 10.74 6.70 4.67
CA HIS A 61 11.90 7.56 4.47
C HIS A 61 11.69 8.40 3.22
N LYS A 62 11.55 9.72 3.40
CA LYS A 62 11.56 10.66 2.28
C LYS A 62 13.01 11.09 2.05
N ILE A 63 13.54 10.76 0.87
CA ILE A 63 14.88 11.21 0.46
C ILE A 63 14.68 12.53 -0.29
N THR A 64 15.03 13.64 0.37
CA THR A 64 15.06 14.96 -0.26
C THR A 64 16.49 15.20 -0.76
N LYS A 65 16.65 15.38 -2.07
CA LYS A 65 17.92 15.85 -2.65
C LYS A 65 17.89 17.37 -2.67
N ILE A 66 18.84 17.99 -1.99
CA ILE A 66 19.14 19.43 -2.04
C ILE A 66 20.43 19.61 -2.84
#